data_AF-A0A8S4GMP9-F1
#
_entry.id   AF-A0A8S4GMP9-F1
#
_cell.length_a   1.000
_cell.length_b   1.000
_cell.length_c   1.000
_cell.angle_alpha   90.00
_cell.angle_beta   90.00
_cell.angle_gamma   90.00
#
_symmetry.space_group_name_H-M   'P 1'
#
loop_
_entity.id
_entity.type
_entity.pdbx_description
1 polymer ?
#
loop_
_entity_poly.entity_id
_entity_poly.type
_entity_poly.pdbx_seq_one_letter_code
_entity_poly.pdbx_strand_id
1 'polypeptide(L)'
;MQASPALGRRIEPMLRARTGPARPCAPSAAPLPRPGLTRAPRPALRHLQQRPEPAAPLRGPAPASSAALVGSTGDEPEKRTRDDAGEYTKPFIITRLITFLAIVAGYSCFYLTRNSLTYTAPVMVATPGLGIDITMIGAMTSIFPIAYGMSKFVAGVLGAKLSPAVLLGGGLCATALINICFGFGTSLAWFMAFWALNGVLQGTGGPSCARILTNWFATKERGTYWGMWNIAHNLGGFLAPIIAGSAAKAMGWQWGMWVPGIIGLTVGSLILLGVRGDPQEQGYQAVENAEEKPKKADGADGEAAAKKEETLMSILVNSVLKNPFIWGMAITYFFIYVVRQGVTSWFVFYLIKAKGVEDAASAAIRVSGLELGGLFGSLLAGKLSDYMINKDTKGGAVGKRVRVMLGYTVGIAAMLAAFAATPAALGALQWATVFMIGFFLYGPQMLIGLCGAELVGPSAVGASEGLLGWIAYMGAANAGVPLSIIVQRFGWEAYFMTLIGSCACAFVLMLPMVNLKSHAQRVAARKDKALKKSE
;
A
#
# COMPACT_ATOMS: atom_id res chain seq x y z
N MET A 1 12.68 -57.86 29.96
CA MET A 1 11.93 -58.86 30.76
C MET A 1 10.43 -58.62 30.54
N GLN A 2 9.61 -59.65 30.74
CA GLN A 2 8.15 -59.75 30.45
C GLN A 2 7.34 -58.46 30.77
N ALA A 3 6.36 -57.98 30.00
CA ALA A 3 5.25 -58.58 29.23
C ALA A 3 3.92 -58.76 30.03
N SER A 4 2.92 -57.96 29.63
CA SER A 4 1.48 -58.30 29.45
C SER A 4 0.52 -58.35 30.67
N PRO A 5 -0.83 -58.43 30.49
CA PRO A 5 -1.66 -58.25 29.27
C PRO A 5 -3.03 -57.49 29.41
N ALA A 6 -3.50 -56.97 28.27
CA ALA A 6 -4.86 -57.02 27.66
C ALA A 6 -6.23 -56.87 28.40
N LEU A 7 -7.10 -56.08 27.74
CA LEU A 7 -8.49 -56.39 27.30
C LEU A 7 -8.80 -55.51 26.05
N GLY A 8 -9.77 -55.70 25.13
CA GLY A 8 -10.86 -56.68 24.95
C GLY A 8 -12.24 -56.05 25.22
N ARG A 9 -13.26 -56.03 24.33
CA ARG A 9 -13.56 -56.56 22.96
C ARG A 9 -14.56 -55.58 22.25
N ARG A 10 -14.58 -55.45 20.90
CA ARG A 10 -15.63 -55.88 19.91
C ARG A 10 -17.11 -55.88 20.41
N ILE A 11 -18.17 -55.56 19.64
CA ILE A 11 -18.64 -56.08 18.32
C ILE A 11 -19.53 -55.04 17.55
N GLU A 12 -19.74 -55.25 16.24
CA GLU A 12 -20.52 -54.49 15.23
C GLU A 12 -22.09 -54.70 15.28
N PRO A 13 -22.88 -54.69 14.16
CA PRO A 13 -23.55 -53.53 13.56
C PRO A 13 -25.10 -53.70 13.40
N MET A 14 -25.84 -52.68 12.92
CA MET A 14 -27.16 -52.91 12.27
C MET A 14 -27.51 -51.95 11.12
N LEU A 15 -27.91 -52.55 9.99
CA LEU A 15 -28.64 -51.96 8.87
C LEU A 15 -30.15 -52.20 9.03
N ARG A 16 -30.99 -51.25 8.56
CA ARG A 16 -32.32 -51.44 7.92
C ARG A 16 -32.85 -50.04 7.57
N ALA A 17 -32.91 -49.57 6.32
CA ALA A 17 -33.62 -50.09 5.14
C ALA A 17 -35.16 -50.13 5.32
N ARG A 18 -35.85 -49.19 4.66
CA ARG A 18 -37.28 -49.32 4.31
C ARG A 18 -37.50 -48.76 2.89
N THR A 19 -37.96 -49.64 2.01
CA THR A 19 -38.29 -49.40 0.59
C THR A 19 -39.71 -48.85 0.44
N GLY A 20 -39.93 -47.79 -0.35
CA GLY A 20 -40.49 -47.90 -1.72
C GLY A 20 -41.93 -47.32 -1.78
N PRO A 21 -42.60 -47.20 -2.95
CA PRO A 21 -42.17 -47.50 -4.33
C PRO A 21 -42.21 -46.27 -5.29
N ALA A 22 -41.84 -46.49 -6.56
CA ALA A 22 -41.94 -45.51 -7.66
C ALA A 22 -43.17 -45.75 -8.56
N ARG A 23 -43.56 -44.77 -9.40
CA ARG A 23 -43.95 -44.89 -10.83
C ARG A 23 -44.24 -43.51 -11.49
N PRO A 24 -44.34 -43.40 -12.84
CA PRO A 24 -43.85 -42.21 -13.58
C PRO A 24 -44.91 -41.51 -14.47
N CYS A 25 -44.52 -40.40 -15.13
CA CYS A 25 -44.61 -40.21 -16.60
C CYS A 25 -44.07 -38.84 -17.06
N ALA A 26 -43.49 -38.81 -18.27
CA ALA A 26 -43.17 -37.63 -19.08
C ALA A 26 -44.36 -37.34 -20.06
N PRO A 27 -44.37 -36.39 -21.04
CA PRO A 27 -43.23 -35.65 -21.61
C PRO A 27 -43.44 -34.17 -22.05
N SER A 28 -42.32 -33.56 -22.47
CA SER A 28 -42.13 -32.62 -23.60
C SER A 28 -43.31 -31.80 -24.18
N ALA A 29 -43.15 -30.47 -24.20
CA ALA A 29 -43.70 -29.59 -25.25
C ALA A 29 -42.75 -28.40 -25.54
N ALA A 30 -42.61 -28.04 -26.81
CA ALA A 30 -41.72 -26.99 -27.33
C ALA A 30 -42.48 -25.64 -27.57
N PRO A 31 -41.82 -24.52 -27.94
CA PRO A 31 -42.36 -23.16 -27.80
C PRO A 31 -43.13 -22.65 -29.04
N LEU A 32 -43.86 -21.52 -28.88
CA LEU A 32 -44.26 -20.48 -29.87
C LEU A 32 -45.33 -19.55 -29.22
N PRO A 33 -45.70 -18.36 -29.77
CA PRO A 33 -45.02 -17.48 -30.74
C PRO A 33 -44.89 -16.00 -30.25
N ARG A 34 -44.24 -15.15 -31.05
CA ARG A 34 -44.23 -13.67 -30.89
C ARG A 34 -45.39 -13.00 -31.66
N PRO A 35 -45.89 -11.83 -31.22
CA PRO A 35 -46.53 -10.85 -32.10
C PRO A 35 -45.51 -9.86 -32.71
N GLY A 36 -45.79 -9.38 -33.93
CA GLY A 36 -44.98 -8.37 -34.64
C GLY A 36 -45.24 -6.93 -34.17
N LEU A 37 -44.27 -6.02 -34.33
CA LEU A 37 -44.12 -5.12 -35.50
C LEU A 37 -45.04 -3.89 -35.52
N THR A 38 -44.49 -2.74 -35.12
CA THR A 38 -44.67 -1.46 -35.82
C THR A 38 -43.33 -0.73 -35.90
N ARG A 39 -43.08 -0.03 -37.01
CA ARG A 39 -41.80 0.57 -37.37
C ARG A 39 -42.08 1.96 -37.93
N ALA A 40 -41.48 3.01 -37.37
CA ALA A 40 -41.61 4.40 -37.82
C ALA A 40 -40.22 5.06 -37.91
N PRO A 41 -40.03 6.10 -38.77
CA PRO A 41 -38.81 6.14 -39.58
C PRO A 41 -37.79 7.23 -39.22
N ARG A 42 -36.56 7.05 -39.71
CA ARG A 42 -35.52 8.10 -39.82
C ARG A 42 -35.82 9.00 -41.03
N PRO A 43 -35.52 10.32 -40.97
CA PRO A 43 -35.21 11.12 -42.14
C PRO A 43 -33.69 11.17 -42.40
N ALA A 44 -33.30 11.45 -43.65
CA ALA A 44 -31.92 11.55 -44.11
C ALA A 44 -31.59 12.95 -44.66
N LEU A 45 -30.28 13.23 -44.81
CA LEU A 45 -29.72 14.49 -45.32
C LEU A 45 -30.30 14.96 -46.67
N ARG A 46 -30.30 16.29 -46.90
CA ARG A 46 -29.64 16.86 -48.08
C ARG A 46 -29.29 18.36 -47.98
N HIS A 47 -28.26 18.71 -48.75
CA HIS A 47 -27.54 19.99 -48.85
C HIS A 47 -28.38 21.23 -49.20
N LEU A 48 -27.85 22.40 -48.84
CA LEU A 48 -27.73 23.54 -49.75
C LEU A 48 -26.37 24.26 -49.54
N GLN A 49 -25.81 24.83 -50.60
CA GLN A 49 -24.51 25.52 -50.65
C GLN A 49 -24.70 27.03 -50.52
N GLN A 50 -23.69 27.77 -50.03
CA GLN A 50 -23.02 28.91 -50.71
C GLN A 50 -22.26 29.86 -49.74
N ARG A 51 -21.14 30.40 -50.24
CA ARG A 51 -20.34 31.56 -49.80
C ARG A 51 -20.13 32.43 -51.08
N PRO A 52 -19.85 33.76 -51.06
CA PRO A 52 -18.85 34.41 -50.20
C PRO A 52 -19.16 35.86 -49.69
N GLU A 53 -18.12 36.46 -49.10
CA GLU A 53 -17.79 37.82 -48.57
C GLU A 53 -18.21 39.10 -49.35
N PRO A 54 -17.87 40.35 -48.92
CA PRO A 54 -17.46 40.89 -47.59
C PRO A 54 -18.18 42.21 -47.15
N ALA A 55 -18.15 42.56 -45.85
CA ALA A 55 -18.22 43.98 -45.39
C ALA A 55 -17.74 44.18 -43.93
N ALA A 56 -17.06 45.29 -43.68
CA ALA A 56 -16.66 45.83 -42.37
C ALA A 56 -16.61 47.38 -42.47
N PRO A 57 -16.47 48.17 -41.38
CA PRO A 57 -16.53 47.84 -39.95
C PRO A 57 -17.50 48.74 -39.14
N LEU A 58 -17.96 48.29 -37.96
CA LEU A 58 -18.43 49.20 -36.89
C LEU A 58 -17.90 48.76 -35.53
N ARG A 59 -17.42 49.74 -34.74
CA ARG A 59 -16.75 49.53 -33.44
C ARG A 59 -17.78 49.37 -32.31
N GLY A 60 -17.54 48.42 -31.41
CA GLY A 60 -18.20 48.29 -30.10
C GLY A 60 -17.47 47.25 -29.25
N PRO A 61 -17.28 47.45 -27.93
CA PRO A 61 -16.51 46.54 -27.09
C PRO A 61 -17.24 45.22 -26.83
N ALA A 62 -16.48 44.12 -26.75
CA ALA A 62 -17.03 42.78 -26.57
C ALA A 62 -17.66 42.57 -25.18
N PRO A 63 -18.75 41.79 -25.06
CA PRO A 63 -19.35 41.47 -23.77
C PRO A 63 -18.48 40.48 -22.97
N ALA A 64 -18.41 40.70 -21.67
CA ALA A 64 -17.60 39.92 -20.75
C ALA A 64 -18.10 38.47 -20.58
N SER A 65 -17.19 37.61 -20.12
CA SER A 65 -17.44 36.21 -19.75
C SER A 65 -18.68 36.04 -18.88
N SER A 66 -19.49 35.02 -19.17
CA SER A 66 -20.61 34.60 -18.33
C SER A 66 -20.09 34.03 -17.00
N ALA A 67 -20.05 34.89 -15.99
CA ALA A 67 -19.66 34.57 -14.63
C ALA A 67 -20.66 35.21 -13.64
N ALA A 68 -21.87 34.65 -13.58
CA ALA A 68 -22.84 34.90 -12.51
C ALA A 68 -23.94 33.82 -12.52
N LEU A 69 -24.50 33.51 -11.34
CA LEU A 69 -25.66 32.64 -11.06
C LEU A 69 -25.38 31.17 -10.71
N VAL A 70 -24.54 30.96 -9.69
CA VAL A 70 -24.90 30.03 -8.60
C VAL A 70 -25.19 30.89 -7.37
N GLY A 71 -26.28 30.59 -6.66
CA GLY A 71 -26.88 31.50 -5.69
C GLY A 71 -25.97 31.83 -4.49
N SER A 72 -25.97 33.11 -4.09
CA SER A 72 -25.38 33.56 -2.84
C SER A 72 -26.02 32.82 -1.65
N THR A 73 -25.17 32.14 -0.89
CA THR A 73 -25.38 31.86 0.53
C THR A 73 -24.24 32.55 1.25
N GLY A 74 -24.56 33.37 2.25
CA GLY A 74 -23.77 34.54 2.65
C GLY A 74 -22.25 34.36 2.71
N ASP A 75 -21.53 35.31 2.08
CA ASP A 75 -20.08 35.44 2.20
C ASP A 75 -19.71 35.78 3.66
N GLU A 76 -19.33 34.77 4.44
CA GLU A 76 -18.38 35.00 5.54
C GLU A 76 -17.07 35.51 4.92
N PRO A 77 -16.43 36.53 5.51
CA PRO A 77 -15.15 37.02 5.00
C PRO A 77 -14.10 35.91 5.03
N GLU A 78 -13.44 35.70 3.89
CA GLU A 78 -12.44 34.63 3.73
C GLU A 78 -11.37 34.72 4.83
N LYS A 79 -11.19 33.62 5.56
CA LYS A 79 -10.27 33.54 6.70
C LYS A 79 -8.85 33.63 6.18
N ARG A 80 -8.18 34.74 6.48
CA ARG A 80 -6.76 34.93 6.21
C ARG A 80 -5.93 33.75 6.73
N THR A 81 -5.23 33.07 5.82
CA THR A 81 -4.19 32.08 6.15
C THR A 81 -2.97 32.75 6.75
N ARG A 82 -2.66 33.97 6.30
CA ARG A 82 -1.54 34.77 6.77
C ARG A 82 -1.99 36.12 7.33
N ASP A 83 -1.29 36.60 8.35
CA ASP A 83 -1.45 37.95 8.89
C ASP A 83 -0.76 39.01 8.02
N ASP A 84 -0.85 40.28 8.41
CA ASP A 84 -0.24 41.40 7.70
C ASP A 84 1.31 41.39 7.71
N ALA A 85 1.94 40.56 8.56
CA ALA A 85 3.38 40.31 8.54
C ALA A 85 3.77 39.15 7.59
N GLY A 86 2.79 38.44 7.04
CA GLY A 86 3.00 37.28 6.17
C GLY A 86 3.23 35.96 6.92
N GLU A 87 3.06 35.94 8.25
CA GLU A 87 3.12 34.73 9.07
C GLU A 87 1.76 34.01 9.12
N TYR A 88 1.74 32.71 9.40
CA TYR A 88 0.49 31.94 9.45
C TYR A 88 -0.37 32.33 10.66
N THR A 89 -1.67 32.58 10.44
CA THR A 89 -2.58 32.98 11.52
C THR A 89 -2.76 31.85 12.55
N LYS A 90 -2.86 32.19 13.85
CA LYS A 90 -3.03 31.20 14.94
C LYS A 90 -4.18 30.20 14.70
N PRO A 91 -5.39 30.61 14.23
CA PRO A 91 -6.46 29.67 13.92
C PRO A 91 -6.10 28.70 12.78
N PHE A 92 -5.40 29.18 11.75
CA PHE A 92 -4.92 28.34 10.65
C PHE A 92 -3.88 27.32 11.15
N ILE A 93 -2.90 27.73 11.97
CA ILE A 93 -1.90 26.82 12.55
C ILE A 93 -2.55 25.71 13.39
N ILE A 94 -3.50 26.06 14.26
CA ILE A 94 -4.23 25.08 15.09
C ILE A 94 -4.97 24.08 14.21
N THR A 95 -5.71 24.57 13.21
CA THR A 95 -6.52 23.69 12.36
C THR A 95 -5.66 22.81 11.44
N ARG A 96 -4.53 23.35 10.95
CA ARG A 96 -3.50 22.61 10.22
C ARG A 96 -2.88 21.49 11.06
N LEU A 97 -2.63 21.73 12.35
CA LEU A 97 -2.13 20.73 13.29
C LEU A 97 -3.18 19.65 13.58
N ILE A 98 -4.44 20.02 13.81
CA ILE A 98 -5.55 19.07 14.00
C ILE A 98 -5.71 18.16 12.77
N THR A 99 -5.75 18.75 11.56
CA THR A 99 -5.79 18.00 10.30
C THR A 99 -4.61 17.05 10.18
N PHE A 100 -3.38 17.48 10.50
CA PHE A 100 -2.20 16.61 10.46
C PHE A 100 -2.29 15.43 11.45
N LEU A 101 -2.65 15.70 12.70
CA LEU A 101 -2.81 14.66 13.73
C LEU A 101 -3.91 13.67 13.36
N ALA A 102 -4.99 14.13 12.75
CA ALA A 102 -6.07 13.27 12.27
C ALA A 102 -5.65 12.37 11.09
N ILE A 103 -4.80 12.87 10.17
CA ILE A 103 -4.21 12.05 9.10
C ILE A 103 -3.28 10.98 9.69
N VAL A 104 -2.44 11.35 10.67
CA VAL A 104 -1.54 10.42 11.36
C VAL A 104 -2.33 9.34 12.11
N ALA A 105 -3.36 9.72 12.87
CA ALA A 105 -4.23 8.79 13.59
C ALA A 105 -5.00 7.88 12.64
N GLY A 106 -5.61 8.44 11.58
CA GLY A 106 -6.36 7.67 10.58
C GLY A 106 -5.47 6.66 9.84
N TYR A 107 -4.29 7.08 9.38
CA TYR A 107 -3.36 6.18 8.69
C TYR A 107 -2.77 5.12 9.63
N SER A 108 -2.56 5.45 10.91
CA SER A 108 -2.20 4.46 11.94
C SER A 108 -3.31 3.42 12.13
N CYS A 109 -4.58 3.82 12.08
CA CYS A 109 -5.72 2.90 12.18
C CYS A 109 -5.86 1.96 10.96
N PHE A 110 -5.47 2.41 9.76
CA PHE A 110 -5.34 1.51 8.59
C PHE A 110 -4.28 0.42 8.83
N TYR A 111 -3.14 0.74 9.45
CA TYR A 111 -2.12 -0.26 9.80
C TYR A 111 -2.53 -1.14 10.99
N LEU A 112 -3.23 -0.60 11.97
CA LEU A 112 -3.81 -1.35 13.09
C LEU A 112 -4.79 -2.43 12.59
N THR A 113 -5.70 -2.07 11.69
CA THR A 113 -6.66 -3.01 11.07
C THR A 113 -5.99 -3.96 10.08
N ARG A 114 -4.97 -3.53 9.32
CA ARG A 114 -4.16 -4.44 8.48
C ARG A 114 -3.46 -5.53 9.28
N ASN A 115 -2.84 -5.14 10.39
CA ASN A 115 -1.99 -6.03 11.17
C ASN A 115 -2.79 -6.84 12.22
N SER A 116 -4.08 -6.53 12.44
CA SER A 116 -4.89 -7.24 13.44
C SER A 116 -4.96 -8.74 13.18
N LEU A 117 -5.10 -9.18 11.92
CA LEU A 117 -5.08 -10.60 11.58
C LEU A 117 -3.76 -11.26 11.95
N THR A 118 -2.62 -10.61 11.73
CA THR A 118 -1.29 -11.18 12.03
C THR A 118 -1.14 -11.56 13.51
N TYR A 119 -1.64 -10.71 14.41
CA TYR A 119 -1.57 -10.95 15.85
C TYR A 119 -2.75 -11.77 16.41
N THR A 120 -3.86 -11.86 15.67
CA THR A 120 -5.04 -12.64 16.03
C THR A 120 -4.95 -14.10 15.54
N ALA A 121 -4.28 -14.34 14.41
CA ALA A 121 -4.17 -15.63 13.75
C ALA A 121 -3.62 -16.77 14.64
N PRO A 122 -2.65 -16.55 15.56
CA PRO A 122 -2.23 -17.60 16.50
C PRO A 122 -3.37 -18.10 17.40
N VAL A 123 -4.28 -17.19 17.81
CA VAL A 123 -5.46 -17.55 18.62
C VAL A 123 -6.54 -18.22 17.76
N MET A 124 -6.72 -17.79 16.50
CA MET A 124 -7.62 -18.46 15.55
C MET A 124 -7.24 -19.92 15.34
N VAL A 125 -5.95 -20.21 15.09
CA VAL A 125 -5.42 -21.58 14.89
C VAL A 125 -5.51 -22.41 16.18
N ALA A 126 -5.49 -21.77 17.36
CA ALA A 126 -5.67 -22.45 18.64
C ALA A 126 -7.14 -22.67 19.03
N THR A 127 -8.12 -22.06 18.34
CA THR A 127 -9.53 -22.09 18.71
C THR A 127 -10.19 -23.41 18.28
N PRO A 128 -10.68 -24.25 19.21
CA PRO A 128 -11.38 -25.49 18.85
C PRO A 128 -12.65 -25.21 18.02
N GLY A 129 -12.93 -26.06 17.04
CA GLY A 129 -14.13 -25.96 16.20
C GLY A 129 -14.07 -24.93 15.05
N LEU A 130 -13.08 -24.03 15.02
CA LEU A 130 -12.94 -23.07 13.91
C LEU A 130 -12.36 -23.70 12.63
N GLY A 131 -11.58 -24.78 12.77
CA GLY A 131 -11.05 -25.56 11.63
C GLY A 131 -9.98 -24.85 10.78
N ILE A 132 -9.47 -23.70 11.24
CA ILE A 132 -8.47 -22.90 10.52
C ILE A 132 -7.06 -23.39 10.82
N ASP A 133 -6.34 -23.81 9.79
CA ASP A 133 -4.95 -24.24 9.88
C ASP A 133 -3.95 -23.16 9.41
N ILE A 134 -2.66 -23.46 9.51
CA ILE A 134 -1.56 -22.55 9.12
C ILE A 134 -1.59 -22.23 7.60
N THR A 135 -2.06 -23.13 6.74
CA THR A 135 -2.19 -22.88 5.31
C THR A 135 -3.36 -21.96 4.98
N MET A 136 -4.46 -22.06 5.73
CA MET A 136 -5.59 -21.12 5.68
C MET A 136 -5.18 -19.72 6.15
N ILE A 137 -4.34 -19.59 7.19
CA ILE A 137 -3.71 -18.31 7.53
C ILE A 137 -2.87 -17.79 6.36
N GLY A 138 -2.03 -18.65 5.76
CA GLY A 138 -1.23 -18.30 4.57
C GLY A 138 -2.07 -17.81 3.39
N ALA A 139 -3.25 -18.39 3.15
CA ALA A 139 -4.20 -17.94 2.14
C ALA A 139 -4.67 -16.50 2.39
N MET A 140 -5.03 -16.18 3.63
CA MET A 140 -5.42 -14.82 4.01
C MET A 140 -4.25 -13.83 3.92
N THR A 141 -3.04 -14.22 4.37
CA THR A 141 -1.84 -13.41 4.18
C THR A 141 -1.52 -13.16 2.70
N SER A 142 -1.91 -14.05 1.79
CA SER A 142 -1.69 -13.90 0.34
C SER A 142 -2.71 -12.99 -0.34
N ILE A 143 -4.00 -13.11 0.00
CA ILE A 143 -5.08 -12.44 -0.75
C ILE A 143 -5.09 -10.92 -0.52
N PHE A 144 -4.73 -10.48 0.69
CA PHE A 144 -4.68 -9.06 1.04
C PHE A 144 -3.73 -8.24 0.17
N PRO A 145 -2.42 -8.56 0.04
CA PRO A 145 -1.51 -7.78 -0.77
C PRO A 145 -1.86 -7.83 -2.26
N ILE A 146 -2.44 -8.92 -2.77
CA ILE A 146 -2.96 -8.99 -4.15
C ILE A 146 -4.10 -7.98 -4.35
N ALA A 147 -5.12 -8.03 -3.48
CA ALA A 147 -6.26 -7.12 -3.53
C ALA A 147 -5.86 -5.65 -3.33
N TYR A 148 -4.92 -5.39 -2.42
CA TYR A 148 -4.33 -4.07 -2.19
C TYR A 148 -3.50 -3.57 -3.37
N GLY A 149 -2.76 -4.46 -4.04
CA GLY A 149 -2.03 -4.13 -5.27
C GLY A 149 -2.96 -3.71 -6.40
N MET A 150 -4.07 -4.44 -6.59
CA MET A 150 -5.11 -4.10 -7.56
C MET A 150 -5.83 -2.78 -7.23
N SER A 151 -6.10 -2.52 -5.94
CA SER A 151 -6.87 -1.35 -5.54
C SER A 151 -6.18 -0.02 -5.81
N LYS A 152 -4.85 0.02 -5.88
CA LYS A 152 -4.09 1.23 -6.26
C LYS A 152 -4.48 1.78 -7.63
N PHE A 153 -4.83 0.93 -8.60
CA PHE A 153 -5.30 1.36 -9.91
C PHE A 153 -6.70 2.01 -9.85
N VAL A 154 -7.56 1.57 -8.94
CA VAL A 154 -8.93 2.08 -8.75
C VAL A 154 -8.96 3.33 -7.88
N ALA A 155 -8.15 3.37 -6.82
CA ALA A 155 -8.08 4.46 -5.85
C ALA A 155 -7.71 5.81 -6.50
N GLY A 156 -6.88 5.80 -7.56
CA GLY A 156 -6.56 7.00 -8.33
C GLY A 156 -7.78 7.63 -9.03
N VAL A 157 -8.70 6.82 -9.54
CA VAL A 157 -9.95 7.30 -10.18
C VAL A 157 -10.94 7.81 -9.13
N LEU A 158 -11.04 7.11 -7.99
CA LEU A 158 -11.92 7.52 -6.89
C LEU A 158 -11.45 8.83 -6.23
N GLY A 159 -10.13 8.99 -6.04
CA GLY A 159 -9.49 10.19 -5.49
C GLY A 159 -9.56 11.44 -6.37
N ALA A 160 -9.94 11.29 -7.65
CA ALA A 160 -10.25 12.42 -8.53
C ALA A 160 -11.67 12.97 -8.36
N LYS A 161 -12.61 12.19 -7.80
CA LYS A 161 -14.04 12.54 -7.70
C LYS A 161 -14.52 12.87 -6.29
N LEU A 162 -13.85 12.35 -5.25
CA LEU A 162 -14.23 12.55 -3.85
C LEU A 162 -13.31 13.56 -3.16
N SER A 163 -13.80 14.18 -2.09
CA SER A 163 -12.94 15.01 -1.23
C SER A 163 -11.95 14.12 -0.46
N PRO A 164 -10.71 14.59 -0.21
CA PRO A 164 -9.69 13.78 0.46
C PRO A 164 -10.09 13.30 1.86
N ALA A 165 -10.81 14.13 2.61
CA ALA A 165 -11.27 13.79 3.96
C ALA A 165 -12.34 12.70 3.94
N VAL A 166 -13.30 12.76 3.00
CA VAL A 166 -14.32 11.71 2.82
C VAL A 166 -13.68 10.40 2.37
N LEU A 167 -12.69 10.45 1.48
CA LEU A 167 -11.99 9.25 1.01
C LEU A 167 -11.13 8.60 2.11
N LEU A 168 -10.49 9.41 2.97
CA LEU A 168 -9.73 8.94 4.13
C LEU A 168 -10.64 8.34 5.22
N GLY A 169 -11.58 9.15 5.73
CA GLY A 169 -12.45 8.77 6.85
C GLY A 169 -13.45 7.69 6.45
N GLY A 170 -14.11 7.83 5.29
CA GLY A 170 -15.03 6.84 4.75
C GLY A 170 -14.34 5.53 4.36
N GLY A 171 -13.13 5.61 3.78
CA GLY A 171 -12.30 4.43 3.52
C GLY A 171 -11.90 3.70 4.80
N LEU A 172 -11.60 4.43 5.87
CA LEU A 172 -11.28 3.86 7.17
C LEU A 172 -12.52 3.23 7.83
N CYS A 173 -13.67 3.91 7.84
CA CYS A 173 -14.94 3.37 8.34
C CYS A 173 -15.36 2.10 7.60
N ALA A 174 -15.22 2.06 6.27
CA ALA A 174 -15.50 0.87 5.48
C ALA A 174 -14.53 -0.27 5.82
N THR A 175 -13.23 0.01 5.89
CA THR A 175 -12.19 -0.97 6.30
C THR A 175 -12.49 -1.53 7.69
N ALA A 176 -12.85 -0.66 8.63
CA ALA A 176 -13.20 -0.99 10.01
C ALA A 176 -14.45 -1.87 10.10
N LEU A 177 -15.52 -1.54 9.38
CA LEU A 177 -16.74 -2.35 9.31
C LEU A 177 -16.44 -3.74 8.76
N ILE A 178 -15.64 -3.84 7.68
CA ILE A 178 -15.19 -5.11 7.12
C ILE A 178 -14.34 -5.91 8.11
N ASN A 179 -13.52 -5.26 8.94
CA ASN A 179 -12.78 -5.90 10.03
C ASN A 179 -13.70 -6.45 11.13
N ILE A 180 -14.79 -5.75 11.44
CA ILE A 180 -15.81 -6.20 12.38
C ILE A 180 -16.57 -7.40 11.81
N CYS A 181 -17.01 -7.33 10.55
CA CYS A 181 -17.69 -8.41 9.84
C CYS A 181 -16.82 -9.68 9.71
N PHE A 182 -15.50 -9.53 9.54
CA PHE A 182 -14.56 -10.66 9.56
C PHE A 182 -14.65 -11.46 10.87
N GLY A 183 -14.81 -10.79 12.02
CA GLY A 183 -14.91 -11.42 13.35
C GLY A 183 -16.16 -12.30 13.56
N PHE A 184 -17.17 -12.21 12.69
CA PHE A 184 -18.32 -13.14 12.69
C PHE A 184 -18.13 -14.35 11.77
N GLY A 185 -16.95 -14.48 11.13
CA GLY A 185 -16.68 -15.54 10.18
C GLY A 185 -16.55 -16.93 10.80
N THR A 186 -17.07 -17.92 10.08
CA THR A 186 -17.04 -19.35 10.44
C THR A 186 -16.43 -20.23 9.35
N SER A 187 -16.06 -19.66 8.19
CA SER A 187 -15.54 -20.41 7.05
C SER A 187 -14.39 -19.68 6.35
N LEU A 188 -13.49 -20.44 5.73
CA LEU A 188 -12.38 -19.89 4.95
C LEU A 188 -12.86 -18.93 3.85
N ALA A 189 -13.96 -19.25 3.17
CA ALA A 189 -14.52 -18.40 2.11
C ALA A 189 -14.95 -17.02 2.65
N TRP A 190 -15.58 -16.98 3.84
CA TRP A 190 -15.92 -15.73 4.52
C TRP A 190 -14.65 -14.92 4.82
N PHE A 191 -13.69 -15.53 5.48
CA PHE A 191 -12.45 -14.84 5.85
C PHE A 191 -11.70 -14.30 4.63
N MET A 192 -11.54 -15.11 3.59
CA MET A 192 -10.90 -14.70 2.34
C MET A 192 -11.63 -13.55 1.64
N ALA A 193 -12.97 -13.59 1.58
CA ALA A 193 -13.77 -12.54 0.95
C ALA A 193 -13.68 -11.20 1.70
N PHE A 194 -13.89 -11.21 3.02
CA PHE A 194 -13.79 -10.00 3.84
C PHE A 194 -12.35 -9.46 3.88
N TRP A 195 -11.33 -10.33 3.91
CA TRP A 195 -9.93 -9.90 3.93
C TRP A 195 -9.44 -9.37 2.57
N ALA A 196 -9.92 -9.93 1.46
CA ALA A 196 -9.71 -9.36 0.13
C ALA A 196 -10.37 -7.97 0.01
N LEU A 197 -11.64 -7.84 0.44
CA LEU A 197 -12.36 -6.56 0.43
C LEU A 197 -11.68 -5.53 1.35
N ASN A 198 -11.15 -5.94 2.49
CA ASN A 198 -10.33 -5.10 3.36
C ASN A 198 -9.10 -4.57 2.58
N GLY A 199 -8.36 -5.45 1.91
CA GLY A 199 -7.25 -5.07 1.02
C GLY A 199 -7.65 -4.06 -0.06
N VAL A 200 -8.84 -4.19 -0.65
CA VAL A 200 -9.33 -3.21 -1.63
C VAL A 200 -9.58 -1.84 -0.98
N LEU A 201 -10.33 -1.81 0.12
CA LEU A 201 -10.71 -0.57 0.80
C LEU A 201 -9.50 0.18 1.38
N GLN A 202 -8.51 -0.54 1.90
CA GLN A 202 -7.27 0.06 2.39
C GLN A 202 -6.48 0.82 1.32
N GLY A 203 -6.71 0.56 0.02
CA GLY A 203 -6.06 1.25 -1.09
C GLY A 203 -6.32 2.76 -1.10
N THR A 204 -7.42 3.22 -0.50
CA THR A 204 -7.83 4.64 -0.51
C THR A 204 -7.03 5.51 0.46
N GLY A 205 -6.53 4.95 1.56
CA GLY A 205 -5.94 5.72 2.67
C GLY A 205 -4.71 6.52 2.24
N GLY A 206 -3.71 5.86 1.65
CA GLY A 206 -2.44 6.48 1.26
C GLY A 206 -2.58 7.68 0.29
N PRO A 207 -3.29 7.53 -0.85
CA PRO A 207 -3.56 8.64 -1.77
C PRO A 207 -4.32 9.80 -1.12
N SER A 208 -5.23 9.51 -0.19
CA SER A 208 -5.97 10.54 0.55
C SER A 208 -5.05 11.35 1.46
N CYS A 209 -4.21 10.69 2.26
CA CYS A 209 -3.21 11.35 3.10
C CYS A 209 -2.28 12.24 2.27
N ALA A 210 -1.77 11.72 1.14
CA ALA A 210 -0.90 12.47 0.24
C ALA A 210 -1.56 13.75 -0.30
N ARG A 211 -2.83 13.68 -0.73
CA ARG A 211 -3.58 14.84 -1.25
C ARG A 211 -3.83 15.89 -0.15
N ILE A 212 -4.22 15.48 1.06
CA ILE A 212 -4.39 16.42 2.19
C ILE A 212 -3.05 17.09 2.53
N LEU A 213 -1.94 16.35 2.59
CA LEU A 213 -0.61 16.92 2.82
C LEU A 213 -0.19 17.93 1.74
N THR A 214 -0.52 17.70 0.47
CA THR A 214 -0.24 18.68 -0.60
C THR A 214 -1.12 19.93 -0.54
N ASN A 215 -2.32 19.83 0.03
CA ASN A 215 -3.27 20.94 0.14
C ASN A 215 -3.00 21.85 1.34
N TRP A 216 -2.56 21.26 2.47
CA TRP A 216 -2.41 21.96 3.75
C TRP A 216 -0.99 22.46 4.06
N PHE A 217 0.04 21.99 3.36
CA PHE A 217 1.44 22.31 3.63
C PHE A 217 2.16 22.82 2.39
N ALA A 218 2.91 23.92 2.55
CA ALA A 218 3.69 24.51 1.47
C ALA A 218 4.87 23.60 1.08
N THR A 219 5.32 23.69 -0.17
CA THR A 219 6.36 22.84 -0.75
C THR A 219 7.66 22.86 0.04
N LYS A 220 8.01 24.00 0.66
CA LYS A 220 9.21 24.19 1.50
C LYS A 220 9.22 23.34 2.78
N GLU A 221 8.05 23.05 3.36
CA GLU A 221 7.89 22.30 4.62
C GLU A 221 7.32 20.88 4.43
N ARG A 222 6.70 20.62 3.26
CA ARG A 222 5.99 19.38 2.92
C ARG A 222 6.82 18.11 3.14
N GLY A 223 8.13 18.16 2.94
CA GLY A 223 9.05 17.03 3.18
C GLY A 223 9.09 16.59 4.64
N THR A 224 9.13 17.52 5.59
CA THR A 224 9.12 17.23 7.03
C THR A 224 7.80 16.58 7.45
N TYR A 225 6.67 17.12 6.97
CA TYR A 225 5.34 16.56 7.25
C TYR A 225 5.12 15.18 6.60
N TRP A 226 5.70 14.92 5.42
CA TRP A 226 5.75 13.57 4.83
C TRP A 226 6.57 12.59 5.68
N GLY A 227 7.72 13.01 6.19
CA GLY A 227 8.54 12.21 7.10
C GLY A 227 7.81 11.87 8.40
N MET A 228 7.11 12.85 9.00
CA MET A 228 6.29 12.63 10.19
C MET A 228 5.06 11.76 9.90
N TRP A 229 4.43 11.87 8.71
CA TRP A 229 3.32 11.00 8.32
C TRP A 229 3.74 9.53 8.21
N ASN A 230 4.97 9.23 7.74
CA ASN A 230 5.49 7.86 7.71
C ASN A 230 5.56 7.21 9.11
N ILE A 231 5.64 7.99 10.20
CA ILE A 231 5.59 7.45 11.58
C ILE A 231 4.27 6.72 11.84
N ALA A 232 3.16 7.12 11.19
CA ALA A 232 1.85 6.47 11.33
C ALA A 232 1.86 4.99 10.92
N HIS A 233 2.68 4.60 9.92
CA HIS A 233 2.87 3.19 9.56
C HIS A 233 3.38 2.40 10.77
N ASN A 234 4.48 2.89 11.35
CA ASN A 234 5.20 2.21 12.42
C ASN A 234 4.40 2.24 13.73
N LEU A 235 3.67 3.34 13.98
CA LEU A 235 2.77 3.47 15.13
C LEU A 235 1.62 2.46 15.05
N GLY A 236 0.93 2.37 13.91
CA GLY A 236 -0.11 1.35 13.71
C GLY A 236 0.44 -0.08 13.82
N GLY A 237 1.63 -0.33 13.27
CA GLY A 237 2.31 -1.62 13.37
C GLY A 237 2.75 -2.01 14.79
N PHE A 238 3.20 -1.04 15.58
CA PHE A 238 3.60 -1.20 16.99
C PHE A 238 2.40 -1.34 17.94
N LEU A 239 1.29 -0.66 17.66
CA LEU A 239 0.07 -0.76 18.47
C LEU A 239 -0.74 -2.04 18.18
N ALA A 240 -0.66 -2.60 16.97
CA ALA A 240 -1.34 -3.84 16.60
C ALA A 240 -1.07 -5.05 17.53
N PRO A 241 0.17 -5.39 17.94
CA PRO A 241 0.39 -6.47 18.90
C PRO A 241 -0.23 -6.18 20.27
N ILE A 242 -0.15 -4.93 20.73
CA ILE A 242 -0.64 -4.49 22.04
C ILE A 242 -2.17 -4.52 22.10
N ILE A 243 -2.84 -4.04 21.05
CA ILE A 243 -4.30 -3.91 20.99
C ILE A 243 -4.94 -5.23 20.52
N ALA A 244 -4.62 -5.67 19.29
CA ALA A 244 -5.27 -6.84 18.69
C ALA A 244 -4.83 -8.15 19.36
N GLY A 245 -3.53 -8.32 19.61
CA GLY A 245 -2.99 -9.52 20.25
C GLY A 245 -3.51 -9.72 21.68
N SER A 246 -3.49 -8.65 22.49
CA SER A 246 -4.01 -8.73 23.87
C SER A 246 -5.52 -8.95 23.92
N ALA A 247 -6.31 -8.27 23.06
CA ALA A 247 -7.75 -8.48 22.98
C ALA A 247 -8.10 -9.91 22.54
N ALA A 248 -7.38 -10.44 21.53
CA ALA A 248 -7.53 -11.82 21.08
C ALA A 248 -7.25 -12.83 22.20
N LYS A 249 -6.19 -12.61 22.99
CA LYS A 249 -5.81 -13.46 24.12
C LYS A 249 -6.82 -13.40 25.27
N ALA A 250 -7.30 -12.21 25.62
CA ALA A 250 -8.13 -12.00 26.81
C ALA A 250 -9.61 -12.36 26.61
N MET A 251 -10.16 -12.13 25.42
CA MET A 251 -11.61 -12.23 25.16
C MET A 251 -11.97 -13.16 23.99
N GLY A 252 -10.97 -13.75 23.32
CA GLY A 252 -11.15 -14.61 22.14
C GLY A 252 -10.83 -13.89 20.83
N TRP A 253 -10.49 -14.66 19.79
CA TRP A 253 -9.94 -14.15 18.53
C TRP A 253 -10.83 -13.10 17.85
N GLN A 254 -12.15 -13.16 18.01
CA GLN A 254 -13.10 -12.19 17.47
C GLN A 254 -12.77 -10.76 17.94
N TRP A 255 -12.43 -10.60 19.22
CA TRP A 255 -12.06 -9.30 19.80
C TRP A 255 -10.73 -8.76 19.27
N GLY A 256 -9.83 -9.65 18.83
CA GLY A 256 -8.63 -9.26 18.08
C GLY A 256 -8.93 -8.54 16.76
N MET A 257 -10.12 -8.77 16.17
CA MET A 257 -10.58 -8.09 14.96
C MET A 257 -11.57 -6.95 15.28
N TRP A 258 -12.46 -7.16 16.25
CA TRP A 258 -13.45 -6.17 16.66
C TRP A 258 -12.84 -4.94 17.31
N VAL A 259 -11.85 -5.05 18.21
CA VAL A 259 -11.28 -3.87 18.89
C VAL A 259 -10.56 -2.94 17.89
N PRO A 260 -9.65 -3.42 17.01
CA PRO A 260 -9.12 -2.63 15.90
C PRO A 260 -10.19 -2.02 14.98
N GLY A 261 -11.27 -2.77 14.72
CA GLY A 261 -12.39 -2.30 13.93
C GLY A 261 -13.14 -1.15 14.61
N ILE A 262 -13.50 -1.28 15.88
CA ILE A 262 -14.18 -0.24 16.67
C ILE A 262 -13.33 1.03 16.74
N ILE A 263 -12.03 0.91 17.02
CA ILE A 263 -11.08 2.04 17.03
C ILE A 263 -11.04 2.72 15.65
N GLY A 264 -10.91 1.94 14.57
CA GLY A 264 -10.91 2.46 13.21
C GLY A 264 -12.22 3.15 12.84
N LEU A 265 -13.37 2.62 13.26
CA LEU A 265 -14.69 3.20 13.00
C LEU A 265 -14.88 4.52 13.76
N THR A 266 -14.46 4.59 15.02
CA THR A 266 -14.49 5.82 15.83
C THR A 266 -13.58 6.89 15.22
N VAL A 267 -12.32 6.56 14.92
CA VAL A 267 -11.35 7.51 14.33
C VAL A 267 -11.79 7.95 12.92
N GLY A 268 -12.27 7.04 12.09
CA GLY A 268 -12.81 7.35 10.77
C GLY A 268 -14.03 8.28 10.83
N SER A 269 -14.92 8.07 11.80
CA SER A 269 -16.09 8.93 12.02
C SER A 269 -15.69 10.32 12.51
N LEU A 270 -14.71 10.42 13.42
CA LEU A 270 -14.16 11.70 13.86
C LEU A 270 -13.46 12.45 12.72
N ILE A 271 -12.78 11.74 11.81
CA ILE A 271 -12.21 12.33 10.58
C ILE A 271 -13.30 12.88 9.67
N LEU A 272 -14.40 12.14 9.45
CA LEU A 272 -15.53 12.58 8.63
C LEU A 272 -16.26 13.80 9.20
N LEU A 273 -16.30 13.95 10.53
CA LEU A 273 -16.95 15.07 11.21
C LEU A 273 -16.04 16.30 11.35
N GLY A 274 -14.75 16.10 11.61
CA GLY A 274 -13.82 17.18 12.01
C GLY A 274 -12.78 17.60 10.97
N VAL A 275 -12.46 16.77 9.97
CA VAL A 275 -11.39 17.06 8.99
C VAL A 275 -11.99 17.48 7.66
N ARG A 276 -11.40 18.51 7.05
CA ARG A 276 -11.71 18.93 5.67
C ARG A 276 -10.49 18.75 4.77
N GLY A 277 -10.74 18.35 3.53
CA GLY A 277 -9.71 17.89 2.60
C GLY A 277 -8.88 19.01 1.99
N ASP A 278 -9.46 20.21 1.94
CA ASP A 278 -8.85 21.43 1.42
C ASP A 278 -9.08 22.59 2.42
N PRO A 279 -8.09 23.47 2.68
CA PRO A 279 -8.27 24.64 3.57
C PRO A 279 -9.45 25.54 3.16
N GLN A 280 -9.69 25.63 1.85
CA GLN A 280 -10.79 26.36 1.23
C GLN A 280 -12.17 25.86 1.69
N GLU A 281 -12.33 24.55 1.97
CA GLU A 281 -13.58 24.01 2.51
C GLU A 281 -13.89 24.52 3.94
N GLN A 282 -12.94 25.18 4.62
CA GLN A 282 -13.12 25.83 5.92
C GLN A 282 -13.11 27.38 5.84
N GLY A 283 -13.08 27.91 4.61
CA GLY A 283 -13.00 29.34 4.33
C GLY A 283 -11.58 29.92 4.41
N TYR A 284 -10.53 29.10 4.46
CA TYR A 284 -9.14 29.59 4.39
C TYR A 284 -8.65 29.70 2.95
N GLN A 285 -7.87 30.75 2.67
CA GLN A 285 -7.11 30.89 1.42
C GLN A 285 -6.23 29.66 1.10
N ALA A 286 -5.87 29.48 -0.17
CA ALA A 286 -4.92 28.45 -0.56
C ALA A 286 -3.53 28.71 0.05
N VAL A 287 -2.85 27.65 0.53
CA VAL A 287 -1.53 27.76 1.18
C VAL A 287 -0.42 28.12 0.18
N GLU A 288 -0.61 27.70 -1.07
CA GLU A 288 0.14 28.09 -2.26
C GLU A 288 -0.91 28.44 -3.33
N ASN A 289 -0.81 29.62 -3.95
CA ASN A 289 -1.65 29.98 -5.10
C ASN A 289 -1.50 28.93 -6.21
N ALA A 290 -2.51 28.73 -7.06
CA ALA A 290 -2.42 27.75 -8.15
C ALA A 290 -1.25 28.02 -9.13
N GLU A 291 -0.79 29.27 -9.16
CA GLU A 291 0.35 29.77 -9.94
C GLU A 291 1.71 29.61 -9.20
N GLU A 292 1.71 29.59 -7.86
CA GLU A 292 2.91 29.43 -7.00
C GLU A 292 3.14 27.99 -6.54
N LYS A 293 2.09 27.15 -6.52
CA LYS A 293 2.26 25.70 -6.54
C LYS A 293 3.28 25.44 -7.64
N PRO A 294 4.34 24.65 -7.40
CA PRO A 294 5.20 24.26 -8.48
C PRO A 294 4.30 23.73 -9.58
N LYS A 295 4.35 24.36 -10.77
CA LYS A 295 3.98 23.65 -12.00
C LYS A 295 4.61 22.29 -11.83
N LYS A 296 3.80 21.23 -11.90
CA LYS A 296 4.29 19.86 -11.70
C LYS A 296 5.56 19.69 -12.53
N ALA A 297 6.32 18.63 -12.27
CA ALA A 297 7.33 18.20 -13.24
C ALA A 297 6.74 17.71 -14.61
N ASP A 298 5.49 18.09 -14.91
CA ASP A 298 4.87 18.24 -16.22
C ASP A 298 5.22 19.63 -16.79
N GLY A 299 6.33 19.75 -17.52
CA GLY A 299 6.59 20.88 -18.44
C GLY A 299 7.06 22.20 -17.81
N ALA A 300 8.38 22.40 -17.81
CA ALA A 300 8.90 23.76 -17.92
C ALA A 300 8.58 24.32 -19.32
N ASP A 301 8.25 25.62 -19.34
CA ASP A 301 8.29 26.55 -20.47
C ASP A 301 7.37 26.24 -21.67
N GLY A 302 6.29 27.03 -21.76
CA GLY A 302 5.66 27.30 -23.04
C GLY A 302 6.45 28.37 -23.77
N GLU A 303 7.13 28.01 -24.87
CA GLU A 303 6.72 28.39 -26.22
C GLU A 303 7.60 27.73 -27.29
N ALA A 304 7.01 27.49 -28.47
CA ALA A 304 7.69 27.10 -29.72
C ALA A 304 8.57 25.82 -29.76
N ALA A 305 7.95 24.64 -29.70
CA ALA A 305 8.16 23.59 -30.73
C ALA A 305 7.19 22.41 -30.56
N ALA A 306 6.48 22.04 -31.63
CA ALA A 306 5.54 20.93 -31.64
C ALA A 306 6.22 19.58 -31.32
N LYS A 307 6.01 19.05 -30.11
CA LYS A 307 6.30 17.66 -29.75
C LYS A 307 5.02 16.96 -29.30
N LYS A 308 4.60 16.06 -30.19
CA LYS A 308 3.59 15.00 -30.03
C LYS A 308 3.34 14.64 -28.57
N GLU A 309 2.10 14.84 -28.13
CA GLU A 309 1.60 14.45 -26.81
C GLU A 309 1.78 12.93 -26.63
N GLU A 310 2.84 12.52 -25.94
CA GLU A 310 3.10 11.11 -25.67
C GLU A 310 2.03 10.60 -24.70
N THR A 311 1.11 9.78 -25.23
CA THR A 311 0.05 9.14 -24.43
C THR A 311 0.65 8.44 -23.22
N LEU A 312 0.00 8.49 -22.06
CA LEU A 312 0.41 7.80 -20.82
C LEU A 312 0.88 6.35 -21.05
N MET A 313 0.22 5.62 -21.95
CA MET A 313 0.61 4.27 -22.36
C MET A 313 1.97 4.21 -23.09
N SER A 314 2.28 5.17 -23.97
CA SER A 314 3.58 5.23 -24.64
C SER A 314 4.72 5.59 -23.67
N ILE A 315 4.45 6.45 -22.68
CA ILE A 315 5.40 6.77 -21.59
C ILE A 315 5.66 5.50 -20.75
N LEU A 316 4.59 4.81 -20.31
CA LEU A 316 4.69 3.59 -19.52
C LEU A 316 5.42 2.45 -20.27
N VAL A 317 5.11 2.24 -21.55
CA VAL A 317 5.77 1.21 -22.36
C VAL A 317 7.24 1.56 -22.64
N ASN A 318 7.53 2.78 -23.11
CA ASN A 318 8.87 3.13 -23.58
C ASN A 318 9.85 3.53 -22.47
N SER A 319 9.38 4.18 -21.40
CA SER A 319 10.25 4.65 -20.31
C SER A 319 10.36 3.66 -19.15
N VAL A 320 9.33 2.83 -18.93
CA VAL A 320 9.26 1.92 -17.77
C VAL A 320 9.39 0.45 -18.22
N LEU A 321 8.44 -0.09 -18.98
CA LEU A 321 8.41 -1.53 -19.29
C LEU A 321 9.59 -2.00 -20.17
N LYS A 322 10.10 -1.17 -21.09
CA LYS A 322 11.28 -1.47 -21.90
C LYS A 322 12.62 -1.26 -21.17
N ASN A 323 12.61 -0.73 -19.94
CA ASN A 323 13.83 -0.44 -19.19
C ASN A 323 14.24 -1.67 -18.35
N PRO A 324 15.29 -2.43 -18.71
CA PRO A 324 15.66 -3.65 -18.00
C PRO A 324 16.10 -3.38 -16.55
N PHE A 325 16.54 -2.15 -16.26
CA PHE A 325 16.93 -1.77 -14.91
C PHE A 325 15.71 -1.54 -14.01
N ILE A 326 14.56 -1.11 -14.54
CA ILE A 326 13.32 -1.08 -13.74
C ILE A 326 12.89 -2.50 -13.39
N TRP A 327 12.98 -3.45 -14.32
CA TRP A 327 12.70 -4.86 -14.03
C TRP A 327 13.63 -5.46 -12.98
N GLY A 328 14.94 -5.24 -13.07
CA GLY A 328 15.87 -5.72 -12.03
C GLY A 328 15.59 -5.10 -10.65
N MET A 329 15.25 -3.80 -10.59
CA MET A 329 14.83 -3.14 -9.34
C MET A 329 13.51 -3.72 -8.82
N ALA A 330 12.53 -4.00 -9.70
CA ALA A 330 11.24 -4.57 -9.32
C ALA A 330 11.35 -6.01 -8.79
N ILE A 331 12.12 -6.87 -9.46
CA ILE A 331 12.34 -8.26 -9.03
C ILE A 331 13.17 -8.28 -7.72
N THR A 332 14.13 -7.35 -7.56
CA THR A 332 14.77 -7.13 -6.26
C THR A 332 13.74 -6.75 -5.19
N TYR A 333 12.80 -5.87 -5.52
CA TYR A 333 11.76 -5.41 -4.59
C TYR A 333 10.83 -6.54 -4.16
N PHE A 334 10.45 -7.41 -5.10
CA PHE A 334 9.70 -8.64 -4.83
C PHE A 334 10.37 -9.47 -3.73
N PHE A 335 11.67 -9.78 -3.87
CA PHE A 335 12.39 -10.57 -2.86
C PHE A 335 12.51 -9.86 -1.51
N ILE A 336 12.75 -8.55 -1.49
CA ILE A 336 12.74 -7.76 -0.24
C ILE A 336 11.36 -7.81 0.43
N TYR A 337 10.27 -7.78 -0.34
CA TYR A 337 8.90 -7.90 0.20
C TYR A 337 8.53 -9.32 0.62
N VAL A 338 9.05 -10.37 -0.03
CA VAL A 338 8.97 -11.77 0.46
C VAL A 338 9.57 -11.85 1.86
N VAL A 339 10.77 -11.29 2.06
CA VAL A 339 11.43 -11.30 3.37
C VAL A 339 10.66 -10.43 4.37
N ARG A 340 10.21 -9.23 3.98
CA ARG A 340 9.43 -8.34 4.84
C ARG A 340 8.18 -9.02 5.38
N GLN A 341 7.32 -9.45 4.48
CA GLN A 341 6.04 -10.05 4.86
C GLN A 341 6.26 -11.43 5.51
N GLY A 342 7.30 -12.17 5.09
CA GLY A 342 7.72 -13.40 5.72
C GLY A 342 8.10 -13.21 7.19
N VAL A 343 8.87 -12.17 7.51
CA VAL A 343 9.22 -11.80 8.88
C VAL A 343 7.98 -11.33 9.65
N THR A 344 7.29 -10.30 9.16
CA THR A 344 6.16 -9.66 9.85
C THR A 344 5.02 -10.64 10.15
N SER A 345 4.64 -11.51 9.20
CA SER A 345 3.50 -12.43 9.39
C SER A 345 3.81 -13.71 10.14
N TRP A 346 5.07 -14.19 10.15
CA TRP A 346 5.40 -15.52 10.68
C TRP A 346 6.22 -15.52 11.97
N PHE A 347 6.91 -14.43 12.32
CA PHE A 347 7.79 -14.46 13.50
C PHE A 347 7.03 -14.74 14.81
N VAL A 348 5.78 -14.27 14.94
CA VAL A 348 4.93 -14.62 16.09
C VAL A 348 4.63 -16.12 16.12
N PHE A 349 4.26 -16.71 14.98
CA PHE A 349 4.04 -18.15 14.87
C PHE A 349 5.30 -18.97 15.14
N TYR A 350 6.47 -18.54 14.64
CA TYR A 350 7.75 -19.20 14.89
C TYR A 350 8.13 -19.17 16.37
N LEU A 351 7.99 -18.02 17.03
CA LEU A 351 8.29 -17.87 18.46
C LEU A 351 7.41 -18.80 19.30
N ILE A 352 6.11 -18.89 19.00
CA ILE A 352 5.17 -19.77 19.72
C ILE A 352 5.45 -21.25 19.40
N LYS A 353 5.48 -21.63 18.11
CA LYS A 353 5.50 -23.04 17.67
C LYS A 353 6.87 -23.71 17.67
N ALA A 354 7.95 -22.97 17.41
CA ALA A 354 9.29 -23.54 17.29
C ALA A 354 10.19 -23.21 18.49
N LYS A 355 10.03 -22.02 19.09
CA LYS A 355 10.80 -21.58 20.26
C LYS A 355 10.04 -21.78 21.59
N GLY A 356 8.78 -22.21 21.56
CA GLY A 356 8.02 -22.53 22.78
C GLY A 356 7.68 -21.31 23.63
N VAL A 357 7.56 -20.12 23.04
CA VAL A 357 7.09 -18.92 23.74
C VAL A 357 5.59 -19.07 24.01
N GLU A 358 5.24 -19.48 25.23
CA GLU A 358 3.87 -19.80 25.64
C GLU A 358 2.89 -18.63 25.46
N ASP A 359 3.35 -17.41 25.74
CA ASP A 359 2.52 -16.21 25.63
C ASP A 359 2.65 -15.50 24.27
N ALA A 360 1.57 -15.54 23.50
CA ALA A 360 1.44 -14.83 22.24
C ALA A 360 1.64 -13.30 22.37
N ALA A 361 1.27 -12.68 23.49
CA ALA A 361 1.52 -11.24 23.69
C ALA A 361 3.02 -10.96 23.85
N SER A 362 3.74 -11.76 24.65
CA SER A 362 5.21 -11.67 24.76
C SER A 362 5.92 -11.93 23.41
N ALA A 363 5.43 -12.86 22.59
CA ALA A 363 5.96 -13.08 21.24
C ALA A 363 5.71 -11.87 20.34
N ALA A 364 4.52 -11.29 20.40
CA ALA A 364 4.13 -10.10 19.64
C ALA A 364 4.95 -8.85 20.05
N ILE A 365 5.24 -8.68 21.35
CA ILE A 365 6.15 -7.64 21.85
C ILE A 365 7.57 -7.84 21.32
N ARG A 366 8.10 -9.07 21.31
CA ARG A 366 9.42 -9.36 20.70
C ARG A 366 9.47 -8.98 19.21
N VAL A 367 8.38 -9.20 18.47
CA VAL A 367 8.27 -8.85 17.04
C VAL A 367 8.12 -7.34 16.80
N SER A 368 7.55 -6.59 17.75
CA SER A 368 7.33 -5.13 17.62
C SER A 368 8.60 -4.31 17.36
N GLY A 369 9.77 -4.83 17.73
CA GLY A 369 11.07 -4.21 17.44
C GLY A 369 11.33 -3.99 15.94
N LEU A 370 10.68 -4.76 15.07
CA LEU A 370 10.84 -4.69 13.61
C LEU A 370 10.51 -3.29 13.05
N GLU A 371 9.37 -2.72 13.45
CA GLU A 371 8.89 -1.42 12.94
C GLU A 371 9.73 -0.27 13.51
N LEU A 372 10.16 -0.38 14.77
CA LEU A 372 11.07 0.59 15.40
C LEU A 372 12.46 0.58 14.74
N GLY A 373 13.02 -0.62 14.50
CA GLY A 373 14.26 -0.78 13.76
C GLY A 373 14.16 -0.19 12.35
N GLY A 374 13.05 -0.47 11.65
CA GLY A 374 12.79 0.02 10.31
C GLY A 374 12.78 1.55 10.19
N LEU A 375 12.26 2.25 11.21
CA LEU A 375 12.33 3.71 11.28
C LEU A 375 13.78 4.23 11.27
N PHE A 376 14.63 3.73 12.17
CA PHE A 376 16.03 4.18 12.25
C PHE A 376 16.86 3.72 11.04
N GLY A 377 16.60 2.50 10.55
CA GLY A 377 17.31 1.90 9.44
C GLY A 377 17.10 2.61 8.10
N SER A 378 15.86 3.00 7.79
CA SER A 378 15.54 3.79 6.59
C SER A 378 16.16 5.19 6.64
N LEU A 379 16.07 5.88 7.78
CA LEU A 379 16.71 7.19 8.00
C LEU A 379 18.22 7.15 7.80
N LEU A 380 18.90 6.12 8.33
CA LEU A 380 20.34 5.96 8.10
C LEU A 380 20.65 5.58 6.65
N ALA A 381 19.86 4.71 6.01
CA ALA A 381 20.06 4.27 4.63
C ALA A 381 20.02 5.46 3.66
N GLY A 382 19.06 6.36 3.85
CA GLY A 382 18.97 7.63 3.11
C GLY A 382 20.24 8.45 3.27
N LYS A 383 20.56 8.86 4.51
CA LYS A 383 21.74 9.67 4.85
C LYS A 383 23.05 9.07 4.33
N LEU A 384 23.24 7.75 4.47
CA LEU A 384 24.44 7.05 4.00
C LEU A 384 24.53 7.04 2.47
N SER A 385 23.40 6.85 1.79
CA SER A 385 23.36 6.89 0.32
C SER A 385 23.66 8.29 -0.23
N ASP A 386 23.08 9.34 0.37
CA ASP A 386 23.33 10.72 -0.01
C ASP A 386 24.76 11.16 0.34
N TYR A 387 25.31 10.74 1.48
CA TYR A 387 26.71 10.96 1.83
C TYR A 387 27.67 10.37 0.79
N MET A 388 27.42 9.15 0.30
CA MET A 388 28.25 8.55 -0.76
C MET A 388 28.10 9.25 -2.12
N ILE A 389 26.93 9.79 -2.43
CA ILE A 389 26.70 10.60 -3.65
C ILE A 389 27.42 11.94 -3.56
N ASN A 390 27.44 12.58 -2.39
CA ASN A 390 28.06 13.89 -2.19
C ASN A 390 29.58 13.80 -2.04
N LYS A 391 30.10 12.77 -1.36
CA LYS A 391 31.55 12.57 -1.15
C LYS A 391 32.29 12.27 -2.45
N ASP A 392 31.63 11.58 -3.38
CA ASP A 392 32.19 11.22 -4.66
C ASP A 392 31.18 11.57 -5.75
N THR A 393 31.44 12.64 -6.50
CA THR A 393 30.61 13.02 -7.66
C THR A 393 30.92 12.21 -8.91
N LYS A 394 31.97 11.37 -8.92
CA LYS A 394 32.31 10.51 -10.06
C LYS A 394 31.51 9.21 -9.97
N GLY A 395 30.85 8.82 -11.06
CA GLY A 395 30.04 7.60 -11.12
C GLY A 395 28.54 7.80 -10.90
N GLY A 396 27.79 6.70 -10.90
CA GLY A 396 26.33 6.71 -10.93
C GLY A 396 25.68 6.89 -9.55
N ALA A 397 24.75 7.85 -9.43
CA ALA A 397 24.03 8.12 -8.19
C ALA A 397 23.17 6.91 -7.74
N VAL A 398 22.38 6.36 -8.66
CA VAL A 398 21.57 5.14 -8.44
C VAL A 398 22.47 3.98 -8.00
N GLY A 399 23.63 3.78 -8.65
CA GLY A 399 24.59 2.75 -8.28
C GLY A 399 25.14 2.88 -6.85
N LYS A 400 25.28 4.10 -6.33
CA LYS A 400 25.69 4.34 -4.93
C LYS A 400 24.58 4.02 -3.94
N ARG A 401 23.32 4.30 -4.27
CA ARG A 401 22.17 3.82 -3.50
C ARG A 401 22.12 2.29 -3.49
N VAL A 402 22.33 1.63 -4.64
CA VAL A 402 22.42 0.16 -4.74
C VAL A 402 23.53 -0.43 -3.86
N ARG A 403 24.69 0.23 -3.72
CA ARG A 403 25.75 -0.22 -2.79
C ARG A 403 25.30 -0.21 -1.33
N VAL A 404 24.50 0.78 -0.89
CA VAL A 404 23.87 0.73 0.45
C VAL A 404 22.93 -0.48 0.54
N MET A 405 22.08 -0.68 -0.47
CA MET A 405 21.10 -1.77 -0.47
C MET A 405 21.74 -3.16 -0.41
N LEU A 406 22.87 -3.37 -1.09
CA LEU A 406 23.67 -4.60 -0.99
C LEU A 406 24.16 -4.84 0.45
N GLY A 407 24.80 -3.84 1.07
CA GLY A 407 25.27 -3.95 2.46
C GLY A 407 24.14 -4.20 3.46
N TYR A 408 23.01 -3.52 3.28
CA TYR A 408 21.81 -3.76 4.07
C TYR A 408 21.26 -5.17 3.85
N THR A 409 21.22 -5.68 2.61
CA THR A 409 20.70 -7.03 2.31
C THR A 409 21.56 -8.14 2.93
N VAL A 410 22.89 -7.95 3.00
CA VAL A 410 23.78 -8.83 3.79
C VAL A 410 23.44 -8.75 5.28
N GLY A 411 23.19 -7.54 5.80
CA GLY A 411 22.71 -7.34 7.17
C GLY A 411 21.40 -8.07 7.49
N ILE A 412 20.42 -8.06 6.58
CA ILE A 412 19.16 -8.83 6.72
C ILE A 412 19.49 -10.32 6.87
N ALA A 413 20.27 -10.89 5.95
CA ALA A 413 20.61 -12.32 5.96
C ALA A 413 21.36 -12.74 7.24
N ALA A 414 22.33 -11.93 7.68
CA ALA A 414 23.07 -12.16 8.91
C ALA A 414 22.17 -12.12 10.16
N MET A 415 21.25 -11.15 10.23
CA MET A 415 20.34 -11.03 11.39
C MET A 415 19.22 -12.08 11.38
N LEU A 416 18.78 -12.56 10.21
CA LEU A 416 17.89 -13.72 10.10
C LEU A 416 18.55 -14.99 10.66
N ALA A 417 19.82 -15.25 10.31
CA ALA A 417 20.58 -16.37 10.86
C ALA A 417 20.80 -16.23 12.37
N ALA A 418 21.15 -15.02 12.85
CA ALA A 418 21.30 -14.75 14.29
C ALA A 418 19.98 -14.95 15.08
N PHE A 419 18.84 -14.51 14.53
CA PHE A 419 17.53 -14.73 15.14
C PHE A 419 17.14 -16.21 15.20
N ALA A 420 17.42 -16.97 14.13
CA ALA A 420 17.21 -18.43 14.12
C ALA A 420 18.03 -19.12 15.22
N ALA A 421 19.30 -18.74 15.39
CA ALA A 421 20.19 -19.26 16.43
C ALA A 421 19.80 -18.83 17.86
N THR A 422 19.14 -17.67 18.04
CA THR A 422 18.87 -17.10 19.37
C THR A 422 17.92 -17.98 20.20
N PRO A 423 18.29 -18.39 21.44
CA PRO A 423 17.43 -19.16 22.34
C PRO A 423 16.17 -18.40 22.81
N ALA A 424 15.11 -19.15 23.13
CA ALA A 424 13.82 -18.61 23.55
C ALA A 424 13.86 -17.82 24.88
N ALA A 425 14.79 -18.20 25.77
CA ALA A 425 14.98 -17.56 27.07
C ALA A 425 15.48 -16.11 26.96
N LEU A 426 16.24 -15.79 25.90
CA LEU A 426 16.85 -14.46 25.72
C LEU A 426 15.88 -13.51 24.99
N GLY A 427 14.73 -13.23 25.61
CA GLY A 427 13.67 -12.39 25.01
C GLY A 427 14.15 -11.01 24.57
N ALA A 428 15.06 -10.38 25.32
CA ALA A 428 15.67 -9.09 24.96
C ALA A 428 16.58 -9.20 23.72
N LEU A 429 17.34 -10.30 23.59
CA LEU A 429 18.18 -10.55 22.41
C LEU A 429 17.34 -10.88 21.16
N GLN A 430 16.21 -11.57 21.35
CA GLN A 430 15.23 -11.76 20.27
C GLN A 430 14.63 -10.43 19.82
N TRP A 431 14.24 -9.53 20.74
CA TRP A 431 13.78 -8.20 20.37
C TRP A 431 14.87 -7.39 19.64
N ALA A 432 16.11 -7.41 20.14
CA ALA A 432 17.24 -6.69 19.52
C ALA A 432 17.61 -7.23 18.13
N THR A 433 17.59 -8.54 17.92
CA THR A 433 17.82 -9.14 16.59
C THR A 433 16.67 -8.83 15.63
N VAL A 434 15.41 -8.86 16.06
CA VAL A 434 14.27 -8.43 15.22
C VAL A 434 14.33 -6.94 14.89
N PHE A 435 14.74 -6.09 15.84
CA PHE A 435 15.03 -4.68 15.59
C PHE A 435 16.10 -4.50 14.51
N MET A 436 17.21 -5.25 14.58
CA MET A 436 18.26 -5.19 13.56
C MET A 436 17.82 -5.76 12.20
N ILE A 437 16.95 -6.78 12.16
CA ILE A 437 16.29 -7.22 10.91
C ILE A 437 15.49 -6.06 10.31
N GLY A 438 14.65 -5.39 11.11
CA GLY A 438 13.85 -4.25 10.65
C GLY A 438 14.70 -3.10 10.12
N PHE A 439 15.76 -2.77 10.86
CA PHE A 439 16.75 -1.76 10.50
C PHE A 439 17.39 -2.03 9.12
N PHE A 440 17.87 -3.24 8.88
CA PHE A 440 18.44 -3.60 7.59
C PHE A 440 17.40 -3.80 6.48
N LEU A 441 16.13 -4.05 6.82
CA LEU A 441 15.08 -4.33 5.85
C LEU A 441 14.47 -3.07 5.23
N TYR A 442 14.22 -2.03 6.03
CA TYR A 442 13.54 -0.82 5.55
C TYR A 442 14.44 0.07 4.68
N GLY A 443 15.77 -0.09 4.75
CA GLY A 443 16.73 0.63 3.90
C GLY A 443 16.53 0.33 2.40
N PRO A 444 16.68 -0.94 1.95
CA PRO A 444 16.35 -1.36 0.59
C PRO A 444 14.91 -1.03 0.20
N GLN A 445 13.94 -1.24 1.09
CA GLN A 445 12.54 -0.92 0.83
C GLN A 445 12.35 0.53 0.36
N MET A 446 12.96 1.49 1.06
CA MET A 446 12.88 2.91 0.72
C MET A 446 13.73 3.27 -0.51
N LEU A 447 14.97 2.77 -0.56
CA LEU A 447 15.93 3.13 -1.61
C LEU A 447 15.57 2.57 -2.98
N ILE A 448 14.83 1.45 -3.06
CA ILE A 448 14.36 0.88 -4.34
C ILE A 448 13.42 1.85 -5.07
N GLY A 449 12.44 2.43 -4.37
CA GLY A 449 11.55 3.45 -4.94
C GLY A 449 12.34 4.67 -5.43
N LEU A 450 13.19 5.24 -4.57
CA LEU A 450 14.04 6.39 -4.94
C LEU A 450 14.90 6.12 -6.18
N CYS A 451 15.46 4.91 -6.32
CA CYS A 451 16.17 4.49 -7.53
C CYS A 451 15.24 4.36 -8.75
N GLY A 452 14.02 3.86 -8.55
CA GLY A 452 12.96 3.79 -9.55
C GLY A 452 12.56 5.15 -10.13
N ALA A 453 12.45 6.17 -9.28
CA ALA A 453 12.24 7.56 -9.68
C ALA A 453 13.47 8.13 -10.41
N GLU A 454 14.68 7.95 -9.87
CA GLU A 454 15.93 8.41 -10.50
C GLU A 454 16.27 7.69 -11.81
N LEU A 455 15.67 6.54 -12.09
CA LEU A 455 15.88 5.73 -13.30
C LEU A 455 15.12 6.21 -14.53
N VAL A 456 14.12 7.08 -14.37
CA VAL A 456 13.20 7.49 -15.45
C VAL A 456 13.13 9.03 -15.59
N GLY A 457 12.46 9.51 -16.64
CA GLY A 457 12.14 10.93 -16.78
C GLY A 457 11.00 11.34 -15.82
N PRO A 458 10.86 12.64 -15.47
CA PRO A 458 9.87 13.09 -14.48
C PRO A 458 8.43 12.65 -14.78
N SER A 459 8.01 12.69 -16.04
CA SER A 459 6.69 12.24 -16.50
C SER A 459 6.43 10.74 -16.35
N ALA A 460 7.47 9.93 -16.13
CA ALA A 460 7.40 8.47 -16.00
C ALA A 460 7.55 7.98 -14.56
N VAL A 461 7.85 8.85 -13.59
CA VAL A 461 8.10 8.47 -12.18
C VAL A 461 6.89 7.75 -11.57
N GLY A 462 5.68 8.29 -11.73
CA GLY A 462 4.47 7.66 -11.20
C GLY A 462 4.19 6.25 -11.77
N ALA A 463 4.50 6.03 -13.04
CA ALA A 463 4.40 4.71 -13.67
C ALA A 463 5.48 3.73 -13.18
N SER A 464 6.69 4.23 -12.92
CA SER A 464 7.80 3.48 -12.31
C SER A 464 7.44 2.99 -10.91
N GLU A 465 7.02 3.91 -10.02
CA GLU A 465 6.57 3.59 -8.66
C GLU A 465 5.37 2.63 -8.64
N GLY A 466 4.43 2.79 -9.58
CA GLY A 466 3.27 1.91 -9.73
C GLY A 466 3.67 0.46 -10.02
N LEU A 467 4.57 0.26 -11.00
CA LEU A 467 5.07 -1.06 -11.37
C LEU A 467 5.90 -1.70 -10.24
N LEU A 468 6.83 -0.93 -9.67
CA LEU A 468 7.67 -1.36 -8.54
C LEU A 468 6.81 -1.80 -7.36
N GLY A 469 5.83 -0.97 -6.97
CA GLY A 469 4.91 -1.27 -5.88
C GLY A 469 4.03 -2.50 -6.15
N TRP A 470 3.51 -2.66 -7.37
CA TRP A 470 2.68 -3.83 -7.71
C TRP A 470 3.47 -5.15 -7.61
N ILE A 471 4.69 -5.19 -8.18
CA ILE A 471 5.57 -6.36 -8.11
C ILE A 471 6.02 -6.64 -6.65
N ALA A 472 6.26 -5.60 -5.85
CA ALA A 472 6.54 -5.75 -4.43
C ALA A 472 5.37 -6.42 -3.67
N TYR A 473 4.12 -6.04 -3.93
CA TYR A 473 2.95 -6.70 -3.31
C TYR A 473 2.75 -8.14 -3.78
N MET A 474 3.13 -8.50 -5.00
CA MET A 474 3.22 -9.92 -5.40
C MET A 474 4.26 -10.68 -4.56
N GLY A 475 5.38 -10.04 -4.21
CA GLY A 475 6.37 -10.58 -3.27
C GLY A 475 5.79 -10.81 -1.87
N ALA A 476 5.06 -9.84 -1.33
CA ALA A 476 4.37 -10.01 -0.05
C ALA A 476 3.32 -11.14 -0.10
N ALA A 477 2.62 -11.33 -1.22
CA ALA A 477 1.66 -12.43 -1.36
C ALA A 477 2.34 -13.81 -1.24
N ASN A 478 3.57 -13.95 -1.73
CA ASN A 478 4.33 -15.19 -1.62
C ASN A 478 4.78 -15.53 -0.18
N ALA A 479 4.75 -14.57 0.74
CA ALA A 479 4.91 -14.85 2.16
C ALA A 479 3.66 -15.50 2.79
N GLY A 480 2.56 -15.67 2.06
CA GLY A 480 1.38 -16.41 2.53
C GLY A 480 1.45 -17.91 2.21
N VAL A 481 0.73 -18.36 1.18
CA VAL A 481 0.57 -19.80 0.85
C VAL A 481 1.90 -20.50 0.49
N PRO A 482 2.80 -19.93 -0.34
CA PRO A 482 4.06 -20.61 -0.64
C PRO A 482 4.90 -20.85 0.62
N LEU A 483 4.97 -19.86 1.50
CA LEU A 483 5.74 -19.94 2.74
C LEU A 483 5.06 -20.84 3.79
N SER A 484 3.72 -20.90 3.84
CA SER A 484 2.99 -21.85 4.70
C SER A 484 3.24 -23.30 4.29
N ILE A 485 3.24 -23.60 3.00
CA ILE A 485 3.54 -24.93 2.45
C ILE A 485 4.98 -25.34 2.80
N ILE A 486 5.94 -24.41 2.72
CA ILE A 486 7.34 -24.67 3.10
C ILE A 486 7.43 -25.04 4.59
N VAL A 487 6.81 -24.26 5.48
CA VAL A 487 6.78 -24.54 6.93
C VAL A 487 6.12 -25.89 7.21
N GLN A 488 5.00 -26.23 6.56
CA GLN A 488 4.30 -27.50 6.78
C GLN A 488 5.05 -28.73 6.25
N ARG A 489 5.73 -28.64 5.11
CA ARG A 489 6.39 -29.80 4.46
C ARG A 489 7.85 -29.98 4.82
N PHE A 490 8.57 -28.88 5.06
CA PHE A 490 10.03 -28.87 5.24
C PHE A 490 10.47 -28.19 6.55
N GLY A 491 9.51 -27.73 7.37
CA GLY A 491 9.78 -27.16 8.69
C GLY A 491 10.35 -25.74 8.69
N TRP A 492 10.70 -25.26 9.88
CA TRP A 492 11.14 -23.88 10.11
C TRP A 492 12.55 -23.58 9.58
N GLU A 493 13.42 -24.57 9.44
CA GLU A 493 14.74 -24.38 8.84
C GLU A 493 14.63 -23.99 7.37
N ALA A 494 13.81 -24.72 6.60
CA ALA A 494 13.53 -24.41 5.20
C ALA A 494 12.86 -23.03 5.02
N TYR A 495 12.05 -22.59 5.99
CA TYR A 495 11.53 -21.22 6.03
C TYR A 495 12.67 -20.18 6.11
N PHE A 496 13.62 -20.32 7.03
CA PHE A 496 14.75 -19.38 7.10
C PHE A 496 15.67 -19.47 5.89
N MET A 497 15.94 -20.67 5.37
CA MET A 497 16.69 -20.85 4.12
C MET A 497 16.01 -20.16 2.93
N THR A 498 14.67 -20.17 2.88
CA THR A 498 13.91 -19.46 1.83
C THR A 498 14.03 -17.94 1.94
N LEU A 499 14.01 -17.39 3.16
CA LEU A 499 14.21 -15.96 3.38
C LEU A 499 15.64 -15.53 3.06
N ILE A 500 16.65 -16.29 3.52
CA ILE A 500 18.07 -16.03 3.24
C ILE A 500 18.36 -16.21 1.73
N GLY A 501 17.77 -17.21 1.08
CA GLY A 501 17.83 -17.39 -0.37
C GLY A 501 17.19 -16.23 -1.13
N SER A 502 16.10 -15.65 -0.61
CA SER A 502 15.50 -14.43 -1.17
C SER A 502 16.44 -13.22 -1.05
N CYS A 503 17.15 -13.07 0.08
CA CYS A 503 18.22 -12.08 0.22
C CYS A 503 19.37 -12.31 -0.78
N ALA A 504 19.78 -13.57 -1.01
CA ALA A 504 20.82 -13.90 -1.99
C ALA A 504 20.38 -13.57 -3.43
N CYS A 505 19.15 -13.90 -3.81
CA CYS A 505 18.57 -13.50 -5.11
C CYS A 505 18.54 -11.98 -5.28
N ALA A 506 18.06 -11.24 -4.27
CA ALA A 506 18.06 -9.77 -4.28
C ALA A 506 19.48 -9.19 -4.41
N PHE A 507 20.45 -9.77 -3.70
CA PHE A 507 21.86 -9.36 -3.77
C PHE A 507 22.43 -9.57 -5.18
N VAL A 508 22.27 -10.75 -5.78
CA VAL A 508 22.75 -11.07 -7.13
C VAL A 508 22.12 -10.16 -8.18
N LEU A 509 20.81 -9.88 -8.10
CA LEU A 509 20.11 -8.99 -9.02
C LEU A 509 20.59 -7.53 -8.94
N MET A 510 21.08 -7.09 -7.78
CA MET A 510 21.63 -5.75 -7.58
C MET A 510 23.08 -5.59 -8.05
N LEU A 511 23.87 -6.67 -8.17
CA LEU A 511 25.29 -6.59 -8.57
C LEU A 511 25.53 -5.87 -9.91
N PRO A 512 24.75 -6.10 -11.00
CA PRO A 512 24.92 -5.37 -12.27
C PRO A 512 24.61 -3.87 -12.16
N MET A 513 23.94 -3.43 -11.08
CA MET A 513 23.42 -2.07 -10.94
C MET A 513 24.33 -1.14 -10.12
N VAL A 514 25.42 -1.64 -9.53
CA VAL A 514 26.33 -0.88 -8.61
C VAL A 514 27.03 0.34 -9.22
N ASN A 515 26.97 0.50 -10.54
CA ASN A 515 27.60 1.61 -11.29
C ASN A 515 26.57 2.46 -12.07
N LEU A 516 25.28 2.27 -11.79
CA LEU A 516 24.21 2.78 -12.63
C LEU A 516 23.96 4.29 -12.45
N LYS A 517 23.86 5.01 -13.57
CA LYS A 517 23.68 6.47 -13.61
C LYS A 517 22.19 6.85 -13.60
N SER A 518 21.84 7.91 -12.87
CA SER A 518 20.48 8.45 -12.88
C SER A 518 20.09 8.96 -14.28
N HIS A 519 18.80 9.20 -14.50
CA HIS A 519 18.29 9.80 -15.74
C HIS A 519 18.94 11.16 -16.00
N ALA A 520 19.01 12.03 -14.99
CA ALA A 520 19.69 13.34 -15.09
C ALA A 520 21.16 13.20 -15.50
N GLN A 521 21.92 12.29 -14.88
CA GLN A 521 23.32 12.02 -15.24
C GLN A 521 23.47 11.47 -16.67
N ARG A 522 22.51 10.66 -17.15
CA ARG A 522 22.49 10.16 -18.54
C ARG A 522 22.13 11.25 -19.55
N VAL A 523 21.26 12.20 -19.20
CA VAL A 523 20.93 13.36 -20.05
C VAL A 523 22.11 14.33 -20.13
N ALA A 524 22.73 14.68 -19.01
CA ALA A 524 23.93 15.54 -18.99
C ALA A 524 25.05 14.97 -19.86
N ALA A 525 25.42 13.70 -19.64
CA ALA A 525 26.46 13.03 -20.44
C ALA A 525 26.11 12.87 -21.94
N ARG A 526 24.84 13.00 -22.35
CA ARG A 526 24.43 13.08 -23.76
C ARG A 526 24.59 14.49 -24.32
N LYS A 527 24.27 15.53 -23.54
CA LYS A 527 24.51 16.93 -23.93
C LYS A 527 26.01 17.21 -24.11
N ASP A 528 26.85 16.80 -23.16
CA ASP A 528 28.31 16.97 -23.22
C ASP A 528 28.92 16.29 -24.46
N LYS A 529 28.40 15.10 -24.83
CA LYS A 529 28.82 14.39 -26.04
C LYS A 529 28.32 15.02 -27.34
N ALA A 530 27.20 15.75 -27.31
CA ALA A 530 26.71 16.48 -28.47
C ALA A 530 27.54 17.75 -28.71
N LEU A 531 27.84 18.50 -27.64
CA LEU A 531 28.71 19.69 -27.68
C LEU A 531 30.10 19.36 -28.24
N LYS A 532 30.74 18.31 -27.72
CA LYS A 532 32.04 17.79 -28.22
C LYS A 532 32.02 17.14 -29.61
N LYS A 533 30.89 17.21 -30.32
CA LYS A 533 30.74 16.76 -31.71
C LYS A 533 30.28 17.91 -32.64
N SER A 534 30.00 19.08 -32.08
CA SER A 534 29.78 20.34 -32.78
C SER A 534 31.00 21.28 -32.71
N GLU A 535 31.88 21.04 -31.74
CA GLU A 535 33.30 21.40 -31.76
C GLU A 535 34.10 20.42 -32.65
#